data_AF-A0A1Y6CCZ4-F1
#
_entry.id   AF-A0A1Y6CCZ4-F1
#
_cell.length_a   1.000
_cell.length_b   1.000
_cell.length_c   1.000
_cell.angle_alpha   90.00
_cell.angle_beta   90.00
_cell.angle_gamma   90.00
#
_symmetry.space_group_name_H-M   'P 1'
#
loop_
_entity.id
_entity.type
_entity.pdbx_description
1 polymer ?
#
loop_
_entity_poly.entity_id
_entity_poly.type
_entity_poly.pdbx_seq_one_letter_code
_entity_poly.pdbx_strand_id
1 'polypeptide(L)'
;MTKKTKNKYNHYTEDFRREAVRRSEGADTSAADVARELGIHPGQIYNWRRQYNRLSEKQVNSMNGVDYSKNESEEVRKLRRENADLKEENEFLKKATAYFSKPNW
;
A
#
# COMPACT_ATOMS: atom_id res chain seq x y z
N MET A 1 32.50 27.62 18.35
CA MET A 1 31.36 27.22 17.51
C MET A 1 31.81 26.17 16.49
N THR A 2 31.55 24.89 16.74
CA THR A 2 32.01 23.79 15.87
C THR A 2 31.15 23.72 14.61
N LYS A 3 31.75 24.01 13.46
CA LYS A 3 31.10 23.90 12.14
C LYS A 3 30.80 22.42 11.85
N LYS A 4 29.53 22.00 11.94
CA LYS A 4 29.09 20.68 11.48
C LYS A 4 29.40 20.57 9.98
N THR A 5 30.31 19.67 9.62
CA THR A 5 30.57 19.30 8.24
C THR A 5 29.29 18.72 7.64
N LYS A 6 28.82 19.27 6.51
CA LYS A 6 27.67 18.73 5.78
C LYS A 6 27.99 17.29 5.42
N ASN A 7 27.26 16.35 6.01
CA ASN A 7 27.39 14.93 5.72
C ASN A 7 27.19 14.73 4.21
N LYS A 8 28.26 14.33 3.51
CA LYS A 8 28.22 14.02 2.08
C LYS A 8 27.41 12.73 1.98
N TYR A 9 26.09 12.86 1.86
CA TYR A 9 25.21 11.72 1.65
C TYR A 9 25.72 11.01 0.40
N ASN A 10 26.37 9.87 0.61
CA ASN A 10 26.87 9.04 -0.46
C ASN A 10 25.63 8.40 -1.09
N HIS A 11 25.05 9.10 -2.06
CA HIS A 11 23.83 8.66 -2.71
C HIS A 11 24.21 7.50 -3.62
N TYR A 12 23.78 6.29 -3.26
CA TYR A 12 23.82 5.17 -4.18
C TYR A 12 23.07 5.53 -5.46
N THR A 13 23.60 5.12 -6.61
CA THR A 13 22.92 5.35 -7.89
C THR A 13 21.59 4.62 -7.93
N GLU A 14 20.68 5.10 -8.76
CA GLU A 14 19.35 4.51 -8.88
C GLU A 14 19.41 3.05 -9.34
N ASP A 15 20.30 2.75 -10.31
CA ASP A 15 20.53 1.39 -10.79
C ASP A 15 21.03 0.46 -9.69
N PHE A 16 21.92 0.95 -8.82
CA PHE A 16 22.43 0.18 -7.69
C PHE A 16 21.31 -0.17 -6.71
N ARG A 17 20.45 0.79 -6.38
CA ARG A 17 19.32 0.57 -5.46
C ARG A 17 18.31 -0.41 -6.06
N ARG A 18 18.02 -0.28 -7.36
CA ARG A 18 17.10 -1.17 -8.07
C ARG A 18 17.63 -2.59 -8.10
N GLU A 19 18.90 -2.77 -8.41
CA GLU A 19 19.51 -4.12 -8.43
C GLU A 19 19.57 -4.73 -7.03
N ALA A 20 19.91 -3.95 -6.00
CA ALA A 20 19.87 -4.42 -4.61
C ALA A 20 18.46 -4.89 -4.19
N VAL A 21 17.43 -4.14 -4.59
CA VAL A 21 16.03 -4.52 -4.32
C VAL A 21 15.63 -5.76 -5.11
N ARG A 22 15.90 -5.81 -6.42
CA ARG A 22 15.61 -6.97 -7.28
C ARG A 22 16.26 -8.24 -6.73
N ARG A 23 17.54 -8.18 -6.36
CA ARG A 23 18.26 -9.32 -5.77
C ARG A 23 17.66 -9.76 -4.46
N SER A 24 17.18 -8.83 -3.63
CA SER A 24 16.58 -9.18 -2.36
C SER A 24 15.22 -9.88 -2.49
N GLU A 25 14.50 -9.67 -3.60
CA GLU A 25 13.15 -10.23 -3.86
C GLU A 25 13.17 -11.67 -4.39
N GLY A 26 14.36 -12.23 -4.66
CA GLY A 26 14.51 -13.63 -5.03
C GLY A 26 14.02 -14.59 -3.93
N ALA A 27 13.46 -15.73 -4.33
CA ALA A 27 12.88 -16.71 -3.41
C ALA A 27 13.88 -17.26 -2.37
N ASP A 28 15.16 -17.35 -2.74
CA ASP A 28 16.23 -17.95 -1.93
C ASP A 28 17.13 -16.91 -1.24
N THR A 29 16.80 -15.62 -1.32
CA THR A 29 17.67 -14.53 -0.86
C THR A 29 16.92 -13.55 0.03
N SER A 30 17.49 -13.21 1.18
CA SER A 30 16.91 -12.20 2.07
C SER A 30 17.55 -10.82 1.87
N ALA A 31 16.83 -9.76 2.24
CA ALA A 31 17.39 -8.40 2.26
C ALA A 31 18.60 -8.28 3.21
N ALA A 32 18.70 -9.12 4.24
CA ALA A 32 19.85 -9.13 5.13
C ALA A 32 21.09 -9.74 4.46
N ASP A 33 20.90 -10.79 3.67
CA ASP A 33 22.01 -11.45 2.96
C ASP A 33 22.54 -10.59 1.82
N VAL A 34 21.64 -10.04 1.01
CA VAL A 34 22.01 -9.11 -0.06
C VAL A 34 22.69 -7.86 0.49
N ALA A 35 22.25 -7.33 1.63
CA ALA A 35 22.91 -6.21 2.27
C ALA A 35 24.32 -6.54 2.76
N ARG A 36 24.53 -7.75 3.30
CA ARG A 36 25.84 -8.24 3.75
C ARG A 36 26.81 -8.34 2.58
N GLU A 37 26.37 -8.88 1.44
CA GLU A 37 27.18 -8.98 0.22
C GLU A 37 27.52 -7.61 -0.38
N LEU A 38 26.56 -6.69 -0.36
CA LEU A 38 26.74 -5.33 -0.89
C LEU A 38 27.45 -4.39 0.08
N GLY A 39 27.76 -4.83 1.30
CA GLY A 39 28.41 -4.01 2.33
C GLY A 39 27.55 -2.85 2.84
N ILE A 40 26.23 -2.97 2.76
CA ILE A 40 25.27 -1.94 3.16
C ILE A 40 24.44 -2.39 4.36
N HIS A 41 23.76 -1.44 5.01
CA HIS A 41 22.85 -1.77 6.10
C HIS A 41 21.54 -2.37 5.55
N PRO A 42 21.02 -3.50 6.06
CA PRO A 42 19.78 -4.13 5.56
C PRO A 42 18.58 -3.18 5.51
N GLY A 43 18.49 -2.28 6.50
CA GLY A 43 17.47 -1.22 6.53
C GLY A 43 17.45 -0.32 5.29
N GLN A 44 18.56 -0.15 4.58
CA GLN A 44 18.59 0.60 3.32
C GLN A 44 17.80 -0.12 2.22
N ILE A 45 17.96 -1.43 2.09
CA ILE A 45 17.21 -2.25 1.12
C ILE A 45 15.71 -2.22 1.44
N TYR A 46 15.34 -2.35 2.73
CA TYR A 46 13.93 -2.22 3.14
C TYR A 46 13.35 -0.83 2.83
N ASN A 47 14.14 0.23 3.04
CA ASN A 47 13.73 1.59 2.71
C ASN A 47 13.57 1.80 1.20
N TRP A 48 14.44 1.20 0.37
CA TRP A 48 14.32 1.26 -1.08
C TRP A 48 13.13 0.45 -1.58
N ARG A 49 12.88 -0.76 -1.07
CA ARG A 49 11.65 -1.52 -1.35
C ARG A 49 10.39 -0.70 -1.09
N ARG A 50 10.31 -0.07 0.09
CA ARG A 50 9.16 0.79 0.42
C ARG A 50 9.02 1.97 -0.54
N GLN A 51 10.13 2.57 -0.95
CA GLN A 51 10.11 3.68 -1.91
C GLN A 51 9.63 3.21 -3.29
N TYR A 52 10.13 2.08 -3.79
CA TYR A 52 9.70 1.52 -5.07
C TYR A 52 8.26 1.04 -5.07
N ASN A 53 7.78 0.42 -3.99
CA ASN A 53 6.37 0.04 -3.88
C ASN A 53 5.46 1.28 -3.86
N ARG A 54 5.83 2.32 -3.11
CA ARG A 54 5.07 3.59 -3.10
C ARG A 54 5.12 4.31 -4.45
N LEU A 55 6.25 4.24 -5.17
CA LEU A 55 6.36 4.80 -6.51
C LEU A 55 5.51 4.01 -7.50
N SER A 56 5.50 2.67 -7.41
CA SER A 56 4.63 1.81 -8.21
C SER A 56 3.15 2.08 -7.91
N GLU A 57 2.74 2.13 -6.65
CA GLU A 57 1.38 2.51 -6.25
C GLU A 57 1.03 3.91 -6.75
N LYS A 58 1.92 4.90 -6.61
CA LYS A 58 1.68 6.25 -7.14
C LYS A 58 1.65 6.31 -8.66
N GLN A 59 2.42 5.49 -9.37
CA GLN A 59 2.42 5.46 -10.84
C GLN A 59 1.18 4.75 -11.38
N VAL A 60 0.76 3.65 -10.74
CA VAL A 60 -0.51 2.98 -11.03
C VAL A 60 -1.68 3.92 -10.73
N ASN A 61 -1.61 4.62 -9.60
CA ASN A 61 -2.60 5.62 -9.21
C ASN A 61 -2.42 6.97 -9.90
N SER A 62 -1.39 7.16 -10.74
CA SER A 62 -1.19 8.40 -11.53
C SER A 62 -0.92 8.07 -12.97
N MET A 63 -1.95 7.65 -13.70
CA MET A 63 -1.90 7.68 -15.16
C MET A 63 -2.12 9.14 -15.62
N ASN A 64 -1.18 9.68 -16.40
CA ASN A 64 -1.26 11.00 -17.03
C ASN A 64 -1.32 12.22 -16.06
N GLY A 65 -0.75 12.11 -14.85
CA GLY A 65 -0.65 13.24 -13.92
C GLY A 65 -1.92 13.52 -13.10
N VAL A 66 -2.91 12.63 -13.17
CA VAL A 66 -4.11 12.66 -12.33
C VAL A 66 -3.95 11.62 -11.21
N ASP A 67 -3.94 12.06 -9.95
CA ASP A 67 -3.86 11.16 -8.79
C ASP A 67 -5.22 10.50 -8.50
N TYR A 68 -5.41 9.29 -9.04
CA TYR A 68 -6.57 8.42 -8.85
C TYR A 68 -6.69 7.84 -7.44
N SER A 69 -5.63 7.88 -6.62
CA SER A 69 -5.66 7.38 -5.22
C SER A 69 -6.77 8.06 -4.40
N LYS A 70 -6.96 9.36 -4.63
CA LYS A 70 -7.99 10.14 -3.93
C LYS A 70 -9.40 9.76 -4.40
N ASN A 71 -9.60 9.60 -5.70
CA ASN A 71 -10.90 9.26 -6.28
C ASN A 71 -11.31 7.82 -5.94
N GLU A 72 -10.39 6.85 -6.03
CA GLU A 72 -10.64 5.47 -5.61
C GLU A 72 -11.00 5.40 -4.12
N SER A 73 -10.34 6.20 -3.26
CA SER A 73 -10.67 6.25 -1.83
C SER A 73 -12.08 6.80 -1.55
N GLU A 74 -12.56 7.74 -2.35
CA GLU A 74 -13.90 8.33 -2.22
C GLU A 74 -14.98 7.39 -2.76
N GLU A 75 -14.76 6.77 -3.91
CA GLU A 75 -15.67 5.78 -4.48
C GLU A 75 -15.77 4.52 -3.60
N VAL A 76 -14.65 4.01 -3.06
CA VAL A 76 -14.67 2.90 -2.10
C VAL A 76 -15.44 3.27 -0.84
N ARG A 77 -15.29 4.51 -0.35
CA ARG A 77 -16.05 4.98 0.83
C ARG A 77 -17.54 5.11 0.52
N LYS A 78 -17.91 5.58 -0.67
CA LYS A 78 -19.30 5.68 -1.14
C LYS A 78 -19.92 4.30 -1.28
N LEU A 79 -19.25 3.38 -1.97
CA LEU A 79 -19.69 2.00 -2.18
C LEU A 79 -19.83 1.22 -0.86
N ARG A 80 -18.97 1.48 0.13
CA ARG A 80 -19.09 0.89 1.47
C ARG A 80 -20.31 1.42 2.23
N ARG A 81 -20.63 2.71 2.09
CA ARG A 81 -21.83 3.31 2.69
C ARG A 81 -23.09 2.74 2.06
N GLU A 82 -23.15 2.72 0.72
CA GLU A 82 -24.29 2.17 -0.02
C GLU A 82 -24.51 0.68 0.29
N ASN A 83 -23.44 -0.11 0.41
CA ASN A 83 -23.56 -1.49 0.88
C ASN A 83 -24.08 -1.63 2.31
N ALA A 84 -23.75 -0.69 3.20
CA ALA A 84 -24.24 -0.72 4.57
C ALA A 84 -25.75 -0.41 4.60
N ASP A 85 -26.17 0.63 3.88
CA ASP A 85 -27.57 1.06 3.77
C ASP A 85 -28.43 -0.07 3.15
N LEU A 86 -27.97 -0.67 2.04
CA LEU A 86 -28.65 -1.79 1.40
C LEU A 86 -28.76 -3.05 2.27
N LYS A 87 -27.78 -3.29 3.16
CA LYS A 87 -27.82 -4.40 4.11
C LYS A 87 -28.84 -4.14 5.21
N GLU A 88 -28.91 -2.91 5.71
CA GLU A 88 -29.89 -2.51 6.72
C GLU A 88 -31.32 -2.63 6.18
N GLU A 89 -31.54 -2.18 4.94
CA GLU A 89 -32.85 -2.30 4.29
C GLU A 89 -33.23 -3.76 4.03
N ASN A 90 -32.29 -4.61 3.60
CA ASN A 90 -32.52 -6.05 3.49
C ASN A 90 -32.86 -6.69 4.84
N GLU A 91 -32.17 -6.33 5.91
CA GLU A 91 -32.45 -6.85 7.25
C GLU A 91 -33.83 -6.41 7.75
N PHE A 92 -34.22 -5.16 7.49
CA PHE A 92 -35.55 -4.65 7.81
C PHE A 92 -36.64 -5.40 7.04
N LEU A 93 -36.48 -5.56 5.71
CA LEU A 93 -37.43 -6.28 4.87
C LEU A 93 -37.56 -7.75 5.28
N LYS A 94 -36.44 -8.43 5.57
CA LYS A 94 -36.47 -9.81 6.10
C LYS A 94 -37.24 -9.92 7.41
N LYS A 95 -37.03 -8.98 8.34
CA LYS A 95 -37.76 -8.94 9.62
C LYS A 95 -39.25 -8.67 9.40
N ALA A 96 -39.60 -7.76 8.49
CA ALA A 96 -40.99 -7.49 8.12
C ALA A 96 -41.64 -8.73 7.50
N THR A 97 -41.00 -9.37 6.51
CA THR A 97 -41.50 -10.61 5.91
C THR A 97 -41.66 -11.71 6.96
N ALA A 98 -40.70 -11.87 7.87
CA ALA A 98 -40.80 -12.85 8.97
C ALA A 98 -41.92 -12.51 9.96
N TYR A 99 -42.25 -11.23 10.16
CA TYR A 99 -43.38 -10.80 10.97
C TYR A 99 -44.71 -11.10 10.28
N PHE A 100 -44.83 -10.80 8.98
CA PHE A 100 -46.06 -11.02 8.20
C PHE A 100 -46.26 -12.48 7.75
N SER A 101 -45.22 -13.32 7.77
CA SER A 101 -45.31 -14.75 7.42
C SER A 101 -45.62 -15.66 8.62
N LYS A 102 -45.72 -15.11 9.83
CA LYS A 102 -46.27 -15.86 10.97
C LYS A 102 -47.79 -15.93 10.81
N PRO A 103 -48.40 -17.13 10.84
CA PRO A 103 -49.84 -17.25 10.88
C PRO A 103 -50.34 -16.67 12.20
N ASN A 104 -51.07 -15.55 12.14
CA ASN A 104 -51.86 -15.09 13.26
C ASN A 104 -53.05 -16.04 13.40
N TRP A 105 -53.05 -16.83 14.48
CA TRP A 105 -54.25 -17.42 15.07
C TRP A 105 -54.33 -16.96 16.52
#